data_AF-A0AA39IDN5-F1
#
_entry.id   AF-A0AA39IDN5-F1
#
_cell.length_a   1.000
_cell.length_b   1.000
_cell.length_c   1.000
_cell.angle_alpha   90.00
_cell.angle_beta   90.00
_cell.angle_gamma   90.00
#
_symmetry.space_group_name_H-M   'P 1'
#
loop_
_entity.id
_entity.type
_entity.pdbx_description
1 polymer ?
#
loop_
_entity_poly.entity_id
_entity_poly.type
_entity_poly.pdbx_seq_one_letter_code
_entity_poly.pdbx_strand_id
1 'polypeptide(L)'
;MIAPYTQACTPTANFQADQTECTAYRNGHIECTYKTSTIITVIDSAPSCLLLQDSKGRPQGSISITAQPILTYLPTDIIYTRPANLQVVSSRRCPGMDSCTGQNCARILPDAQLVEFLPYKDLPGVTRCQEACACLLPCGCLLCGSGCLFYRIFAVADQESKPIVVKKCAWQAATVIEMQVLTAATEKRFSSPKCYALLREKVHFVSVRNQPLHTTS
;
A
#
# COMPACT_ATOMS: atom_id res chain seq x y z
N MET A 1 -5.04 -48.75 -15.84
CA MET A 1 -6.06 -47.78 -16.28
C MET A 1 -5.94 -46.56 -15.40
N ILE A 2 -5.39 -45.47 -15.92
CA ILE A 2 -5.16 -44.22 -15.19
C ILE A 2 -6.35 -43.32 -15.54
N ALA A 3 -7.20 -43.03 -14.55
CA ALA A 3 -8.31 -42.10 -14.71
C ALA A 3 -7.76 -40.70 -15.06
N PRO A 4 -8.30 -40.01 -16.08
CA PRO A 4 -7.87 -38.64 -16.35
C PRO A 4 -8.25 -37.76 -15.16
N TYR A 5 -7.28 -36.97 -14.72
CA TYR A 5 -7.38 -36.00 -13.63
C TYR A 5 -8.50 -35.00 -13.93
N THR A 6 -9.69 -35.26 -13.39
CA THR A 6 -10.80 -34.31 -13.43
C THR A 6 -10.47 -33.16 -12.47
N GLN A 7 -10.00 -32.03 -12.99
CA GLN A 7 -9.92 -30.81 -12.19
C GLN A 7 -11.34 -30.45 -11.75
N ALA A 8 -11.58 -30.47 -10.43
CA ALA A 8 -12.86 -30.10 -9.85
C ALA A 8 -13.07 -28.59 -10.05
N CYS A 9 -13.86 -28.26 -11.08
CA CYS A 9 -14.33 -26.92 -11.37
C CYS A 9 -15.46 -26.51 -10.41
N THR A 10 -15.46 -25.26 -9.95
CA THR A 10 -16.65 -24.70 -9.28
C THR A 10 -17.56 -24.07 -10.34
N PRO A 11 -18.77 -24.61 -10.60
CA PRO A 11 -19.67 -24.05 -11.61
C PRO A 11 -20.15 -22.68 -11.15
N THR A 12 -19.88 -21.65 -11.95
CA THR A 12 -20.04 -20.26 -11.52
C THR A 12 -21.11 -19.50 -12.28
N ALA A 13 -21.42 -19.90 -13.52
CA ALA A 13 -22.55 -19.40 -14.29
C ALA A 13 -22.82 -20.28 -15.54
N ASN A 14 -24.04 -20.19 -16.08
CA ASN A 14 -24.40 -20.74 -17.38
C ASN A 14 -24.44 -19.61 -18.41
N PHE A 15 -23.83 -19.85 -19.58
CA PHE A 15 -23.75 -18.87 -20.65
C PHE A 15 -24.78 -19.19 -21.74
N GLN A 16 -25.80 -18.34 -21.87
CA GLN A 16 -26.83 -18.43 -22.91
C GLN A 16 -26.72 -17.21 -23.83
N ALA A 17 -26.49 -17.45 -25.12
CA ALA A 17 -26.34 -16.38 -26.12
C ALA A 17 -27.70 -16.01 -26.73
N ASP A 18 -28.06 -14.73 -26.67
CA ASP A 18 -29.32 -14.19 -27.22
C ASP A 18 -29.16 -13.66 -28.67
N GLN A 19 -27.95 -13.27 -29.07
CA GLN A 19 -27.69 -12.66 -30.39
C GLN A 19 -26.77 -13.54 -31.25
N THR A 20 -27.30 -13.95 -32.40
CA THR A 20 -26.67 -14.87 -33.35
C THR A 20 -26.53 -14.18 -34.72
N GLU A 21 -25.31 -13.81 -35.11
CA GLU A 21 -25.01 -13.39 -36.48
C GLU A 21 -24.40 -14.59 -37.22
N CYS A 22 -25.19 -15.31 -38.02
CA CYS A 22 -24.70 -16.41 -38.85
C CYS A 22 -24.51 -15.94 -40.29
N THR A 23 -23.29 -16.05 -40.80
CA THR A 23 -22.95 -15.80 -42.20
C THR A 23 -22.80 -17.13 -42.93
N ALA A 24 -23.65 -17.35 -43.93
CA ALA A 24 -23.53 -18.47 -44.86
C ALA A 24 -22.64 -18.05 -46.04
N TYR A 25 -21.50 -18.70 -46.19
CA TYR A 25 -20.59 -18.50 -47.31
C TYR A 25 -21.00 -19.36 -48.51
N ARG A 26 -20.66 -18.91 -49.73
CA ARG A 26 -21.05 -19.58 -50.99
C ARG A 26 -20.53 -21.02 -51.14
N ASN A 27 -19.54 -21.41 -50.34
CA ASN A 27 -18.98 -22.77 -50.27
C ASN A 27 -19.78 -23.71 -49.33
N GLY A 28 -20.93 -23.27 -48.80
CA GLY A 28 -21.74 -24.05 -47.85
C GLY A 28 -21.23 -24.01 -46.41
N HIS A 29 -20.15 -23.27 -46.14
CA HIS A 29 -19.66 -23.05 -44.79
C HIS A 29 -20.55 -22.02 -44.06
N ILE A 30 -20.99 -22.35 -42.86
CA ILE A 30 -21.81 -21.47 -42.02
C ILE A 30 -20.98 -21.12 -40.79
N GLU A 31 -20.67 -19.83 -40.64
CA GLU A 31 -19.98 -19.30 -39.47
C GLU A 31 -20.99 -18.51 -38.63
N CYS A 32 -21.18 -18.90 -37.37
CA CYS A 32 -22.08 -18.22 -36.45
C CYS A 32 -21.30 -17.54 -35.34
N THR A 33 -21.50 -16.22 -35.23
CA THR A 33 -20.92 -15.40 -34.17
C THR A 33 -21.95 -15.16 -33.08
N TYR A 34 -21.61 -15.55 -31.86
CA TYR A 34 -22.44 -15.36 -30.68
C TYR A 34 -21.84 -14.26 -29.81
N LYS A 35 -22.62 -13.22 -29.49
CA LYS A 35 -22.20 -12.10 -28.63
C LYS A 35 -23.09 -12.05 -27.39
N THR A 36 -22.52 -12.27 -26.21
CA THR A 36 -23.20 -12.00 -24.93
C THR A 36 -22.16 -11.66 -23.86
N SER A 37 -22.60 -11.02 -22.78
CA SER A 37 -21.76 -10.55 -21.68
C SER A 37 -22.28 -11.08 -20.36
N THR A 38 -21.42 -11.73 -19.59
CA THR A 38 -21.77 -12.31 -18.28
C THR A 38 -20.75 -11.87 -17.23
N ILE A 39 -21.24 -11.53 -16.04
CA ILE A 39 -20.40 -11.19 -14.88
C ILE A 39 -20.19 -12.46 -14.07
N ILE A 40 -18.93 -12.75 -13.74
CA ILE A 40 -18.54 -13.98 -13.05
C ILE A 40 -17.62 -13.62 -11.89
N THR A 41 -17.86 -14.26 -10.75
CA THR A 41 -16.99 -14.15 -9.58
C THR A 41 -15.91 -15.23 -9.67
N VAL A 42 -14.66 -14.83 -9.89
CA VAL A 42 -13.54 -15.78 -9.94
C VAL A 42 -12.89 -15.87 -8.57
N ILE A 43 -12.73 -17.11 -8.09
CA ILE A 43 -11.98 -17.41 -6.87
C ILE A 43 -10.53 -17.80 -7.21
N ASP A 44 -9.60 -17.55 -6.30
CA ASP A 44 -8.17 -17.82 -6.48
C ASP A 44 -7.80 -19.29 -6.25
N SER A 45 -8.55 -19.99 -5.38
CA SER A 45 -8.24 -21.34 -4.92
C SER A 45 -8.62 -22.45 -5.90
N ALA A 46 -9.49 -22.18 -6.87
CA ALA A 46 -9.94 -23.18 -7.85
C ALA A 46 -10.37 -22.53 -9.18
N PRO A 47 -10.23 -23.23 -10.32
CA PRO A 47 -10.74 -22.74 -11.59
C PRO A 47 -12.26 -22.59 -11.54
N SER A 48 -12.72 -21.42 -11.99
CA SER A 48 -14.13 -21.09 -12.15
C SER A 48 -14.55 -21.50 -13.55
N CYS A 49 -15.55 -22.39 -13.66
CA CYS A 49 -15.93 -22.96 -14.94
C CYS A 49 -17.34 -22.55 -15.35
N LEU A 50 -17.46 -22.22 -16.63
CA LEU A 50 -18.68 -21.78 -17.29
C LEU A 50 -19.06 -22.83 -18.32
N LEU A 51 -20.34 -23.16 -18.37
CA LEU A 51 -20.88 -24.02 -19.41
C LEU A 51 -21.38 -23.15 -20.57
N LEU A 52 -20.86 -23.40 -21.77
CA LEU A 52 -21.34 -22.77 -23.01
C LEU A 52 -22.54 -23.55 -23.52
N GLN A 53 -23.66 -22.87 -23.73
CA GLN A 53 -24.88 -23.48 -24.26
C GLN A 53 -25.37 -22.75 -25.52
N ASP A 54 -25.90 -23.52 -26.47
CA ASP A 54 -26.64 -23.01 -27.63
C ASP A 54 -27.99 -22.39 -27.18
N SER A 55 -28.64 -21.61 -28.05
CA SER A 55 -29.98 -21.03 -27.85
C SER A 55 -31.05 -22.06 -27.43
N LYS A 56 -30.83 -23.34 -27.78
CA LYS A 56 -31.67 -24.50 -27.40
C LYS A 56 -31.26 -25.17 -26.07
N GLY A 57 -30.35 -24.57 -25.31
CA GLY A 57 -29.86 -25.11 -24.03
C GLY A 57 -28.89 -26.29 -24.15
N ARG A 58 -28.37 -26.57 -25.35
CA ARG A 58 -27.47 -27.71 -25.60
C ARG A 58 -26.03 -27.33 -25.26
N PRO A 59 -25.28 -28.12 -24.47
CA PRO A 59 -23.90 -27.81 -24.11
C PRO A 59 -22.99 -27.89 -25.35
N GLN A 60 -22.25 -26.82 -25.62
CA GLN A 60 -21.29 -26.69 -26.73
C GLN A 60 -19.83 -26.81 -26.27
N GLY A 61 -19.58 -26.61 -24.98
CA GLY A 61 -18.24 -26.64 -24.40
C GLY A 61 -18.20 -26.03 -23.02
N SER A 62 -17.02 -25.89 -22.45
CA SER A 62 -16.79 -25.20 -21.19
C SER A 62 -15.65 -24.19 -21.30
N ILE A 63 -15.76 -23.12 -20.54
CA ILE A 63 -14.67 -22.16 -20.33
C ILE A 63 -14.21 -22.33 -18.89
N SER A 64 -12.92 -22.58 -18.69
CA SER A 64 -12.27 -22.57 -17.39
C SER A 64 -11.49 -21.27 -17.22
N ILE A 65 -11.67 -20.59 -16.09
CA ILE A 65 -11.05 -19.31 -15.77
C ILE A 65 -10.31 -19.44 -14.45
N THR A 66 -9.04 -19.07 -14.45
CA THR A 66 -8.20 -19.03 -13.24
C THR A 66 -7.65 -17.63 -13.05
N ALA A 67 -7.82 -17.06 -11.85
CA ALA A 67 -7.24 -15.78 -11.50
C ALA A 67 -6.00 -16.00 -10.61
N GLN A 68 -4.88 -15.39 -11.00
CA GLN A 68 -3.65 -15.40 -10.22
C GLN A 68 -3.42 -13.99 -9.66
N PRO A 69 -3.64 -13.77 -8.35
CA PRO A 69 -3.40 -12.47 -7.74
C PRO A 69 -1.90 -12.20 -7.63
N ILE A 70 -1.51 -10.96 -7.93
CA ILE A 70 -0.14 -10.46 -7.82
C ILE A 70 -0.18 -9.23 -6.93
N LEU A 71 0.54 -9.30 -5.80
CA LEU A 71 0.75 -8.17 -4.91
C LEU A 71 2.16 -7.64 -5.11
N THR A 72 2.27 -6.39 -5.55
CA THR A 72 3.56 -5.73 -5.74
C THR A 72 3.77 -4.70 -4.63
N TYR A 73 4.93 -4.78 -3.97
CA TYR A 73 5.34 -3.83 -2.96
C TYR A 73 5.89 -2.55 -3.61
N LEU A 74 5.35 -1.40 -3.20
CA LEU A 74 5.79 -0.08 -3.64
C LEU A 74 6.17 0.75 -2.40
N PRO A 75 7.48 0.98 -2.15
CA PRO A 75 7.89 1.90 -1.09
C PRO A 75 7.59 3.34 -1.52
N THR A 76 6.77 4.05 -0.75
CA THR A 76 6.47 5.47 -1.06
C THR A 76 7.41 6.42 -0.32
N ASP A 77 7.72 6.10 0.94
CA ASP A 77 8.56 6.92 1.80
C ASP A 77 9.52 6.03 2.60
N ILE A 78 10.75 6.50 2.79
CA ILE A 78 11.77 5.83 3.60
C ILE A 78 12.25 6.82 4.67
N ILE A 79 12.07 6.46 5.93
CA ILE A 79 12.49 7.24 7.10
C ILE A 79 13.61 6.48 7.80
N TYR A 80 14.67 7.19 8.15
CA TYR A 80 15.77 6.66 8.94
C TYR A 80 15.66 7.18 10.38
N THR A 81 15.74 6.29 11.36
CA THR A 81 15.75 6.64 12.78
C THR A 81 16.83 5.86 13.52
N ARG A 82 17.21 6.31 14.72
CA ARG A 82 18.18 5.66 15.59
C ARG A 82 17.68 5.67 17.03
N PRO A 83 17.99 4.62 17.83
CA PRO A 83 17.89 4.70 19.28
C PRO A 83 18.61 5.95 19.80
N ALA A 84 17.98 6.68 20.70
CA ALA A 84 18.55 7.86 21.31
C ALA A 84 18.30 7.87 22.81
N ASN A 85 19.31 8.31 23.57
CA ASN A 85 19.23 8.50 25.00
C ASN A 85 18.86 9.95 25.30
N LEU A 86 17.92 10.14 26.22
CA LEU A 86 17.56 11.47 26.70
C LEU A 86 18.55 11.90 27.78
N GLN A 87 19.13 13.08 27.59
CA GLN A 87 19.99 13.74 28.57
C GLN A 87 19.37 15.05 29.01
N VAL A 88 19.66 15.44 30.25
CA VAL A 88 19.19 16.69 30.84
C VAL A 88 20.38 17.46 31.36
N VAL A 89 20.49 18.72 30.95
CA VAL A 89 21.44 19.68 31.49
C VAL A 89 20.67 20.84 32.09
N SER A 90 21.17 21.38 33.20
CA SER A 90 20.55 22.51 33.87
C SER A 90 21.59 23.58 34.21
N SER A 91 21.14 24.84 34.21
CA SER A 91 21.95 25.98 34.60
C SER A 91 21.06 26.95 35.37
N ARG A 92 21.50 27.29 36.58
CA ARG A 92 20.82 28.26 37.42
C ARG A 92 21.51 29.61 37.29
N ARG A 93 20.73 30.66 37.04
CA ARG A 93 21.19 32.04 36.94
C ARG A 93 20.44 32.93 37.94
N CYS A 94 21.17 33.89 38.50
CA CYS A 94 20.60 34.92 39.35
C CYS A 94 19.82 35.94 38.51
N PRO A 95 18.88 36.69 39.12
CA PRO A 95 18.17 37.75 38.44
C PRO A 95 19.15 38.77 37.85
N GLY A 96 18.98 39.12 36.58
CA GLY A 96 19.84 40.05 35.85
C GLY A 96 21.10 39.42 35.24
N MET A 97 21.32 38.11 35.38
CA MET A 97 22.48 37.42 34.80
C MET A 97 22.13 36.60 33.56
N ASP A 98 22.94 36.75 32.51
CA ASP A 98 22.85 35.98 31.26
C ASP A 98 21.42 36.01 30.67
N SER A 99 20.85 34.84 30.40
CA SER A 99 19.49 34.70 29.87
C SER A 99 18.41 35.06 30.89
N CYS A 100 18.75 35.24 32.17
CA CYS A 100 17.82 35.59 33.25
C CYS A 100 17.65 37.11 33.37
N THR A 101 17.06 37.74 32.37
CA THR A 101 16.82 39.19 32.33
C THR A 101 15.35 39.53 32.01
N GLY A 102 14.81 40.59 32.62
CA GLY A 102 13.44 41.04 32.40
C GLY A 102 12.38 40.14 33.05
N GLN A 103 11.52 39.51 32.22
CA GLN A 103 10.40 38.63 32.68
C GLN A 103 10.84 37.18 33.00
N ASN A 104 12.13 36.96 33.29
CA ASN A 104 12.69 35.67 33.74
C ASN A 104 12.27 34.49 32.83
N CYS A 105 11.61 33.48 33.42
CA CYS A 105 11.20 32.27 32.70
C CYS A 105 10.02 32.46 31.74
N ALA A 106 9.24 33.53 31.86
CA ALA A 106 8.01 33.70 31.08
C ALA A 106 8.25 33.88 29.58
N ARG A 107 9.47 34.30 29.18
CA ARG A 107 9.85 34.54 27.78
C ARG A 107 10.59 33.37 27.13
N ILE A 108 10.86 32.31 27.87
CA ILE A 108 11.68 31.20 27.38
C ILE A 108 10.80 30.24 26.58
N LEU A 109 11.04 30.21 25.27
CA LEU A 109 10.37 29.29 24.37
C LEU A 109 11.06 27.91 24.36
N PRO A 110 10.33 26.83 24.00
CA PRO A 110 10.90 25.48 23.92
C PRO A 110 12.09 25.32 22.96
N ASP A 111 12.14 26.14 21.91
CA ASP A 111 13.20 26.20 20.90
C ASP A 111 14.28 27.24 21.22
N ALA A 112 14.18 27.92 22.37
CA ALA A 112 15.13 28.95 22.74
C ALA A 112 16.56 28.39 22.85
N GLN A 113 17.48 29.05 22.15
CA GLN A 113 18.91 28.80 22.21
C GLN A 113 19.52 29.70 23.28
N LEU A 114 19.69 29.13 24.47
CA LEU A 114 20.28 29.83 25.60
C LEU A 114 21.81 29.73 25.56
N VAL A 115 22.50 30.81 25.95
CA VAL A 115 23.97 30.84 26.00
C VAL A 115 24.54 29.75 26.91
N GLU A 116 23.76 29.35 27.92
CA GLU A 116 24.03 28.28 28.86
C GLU A 116 24.09 26.89 28.20
N PHE A 117 23.47 26.71 27.01
CA PHE A 117 23.33 25.42 26.33
C PHE A 117 23.90 25.39 24.91
N LEU A 118 24.78 26.35 24.55
CA LEU A 118 25.44 26.39 23.24
C LEU A 118 26.10 25.07 22.81
N PRO A 119 26.77 24.29 23.69
CA PRO A 119 27.35 23.00 23.32
C PRO A 119 26.32 21.96 22.84
N TYR A 120 25.04 22.15 23.17
CA TYR A 120 23.95 21.20 22.89
C TYR A 120 22.88 21.78 21.95
N LYS A 121 23.18 22.89 21.28
CA LYS A 121 22.21 23.60 20.41
C LYS A 121 21.79 22.76 19.20
N ASP A 122 22.72 21.95 18.68
CA ASP A 122 22.52 21.16 17.46
C ASP A 122 21.83 19.81 17.75
N LEU A 123 21.66 19.48 19.04
CA LEU A 123 20.99 18.25 19.46
C LEU A 123 19.47 18.50 19.55
N PRO A 124 18.64 17.57 19.01
CA PRO A 124 17.19 17.70 19.05
C PRO A 124 16.71 17.65 20.50
N GLY A 125 15.97 18.66 20.91
CA GLY A 125 15.56 18.80 22.30
C GLY A 125 14.77 20.07 22.56
N VAL A 126 14.27 20.17 23.80
CA VAL A 126 13.47 21.29 24.27
C VAL A 126 14.14 21.97 25.46
N THR A 127 14.14 23.29 25.43
CA THR A 127 14.58 24.15 26.53
C THR A 127 13.38 24.54 27.37
N ARG A 128 13.54 24.59 28.69
CA ARG A 128 12.52 25.00 29.65
C ARG A 128 13.16 25.87 30.73
N CYS A 129 12.31 26.60 31.45
CA CYS A 129 12.71 27.43 32.57
C CYS A 129 11.72 27.27 33.71
N GLN A 130 12.24 27.22 34.93
CA GLN A 130 11.47 27.28 36.15
C GLN A 130 12.04 28.37 37.07
N GLU A 131 11.16 29.09 37.76
CA GLU A 131 11.59 30.09 38.73
C GLU A 131 12.27 29.39 39.93
N ALA A 132 13.39 29.95 40.35
CA ALA A 132 14.19 29.47 41.46
C ALA A 132 14.37 30.59 42.49
N CYS A 133 14.79 30.24 43.71
CA CYS A 133 15.06 31.25 44.72
C CYS A 133 16.23 32.16 44.29
N ALA A 134 16.15 33.45 44.58
CA ALA A 134 17.30 34.34 44.49
C ALA A 134 17.28 35.35 45.65
N CYS A 135 18.39 35.36 46.39
CA CYS A 135 18.77 36.29 47.45
C CYS A 135 20.19 35.90 47.90
N LEU A 136 20.87 36.80 48.61
CA LEU A 136 22.26 36.60 49.01
C LEU A 136 22.41 35.36 49.90
N LEU A 137 21.47 35.20 50.83
CA LEU A 137 21.32 34.03 51.69
C LEU A 137 19.86 33.58 51.61
N PRO A 138 19.56 32.28 51.38
CA PRO A 138 20.47 31.13 51.26
C PRO A 138 20.92 30.80 49.82
N CYS A 139 20.59 31.66 48.84
CA CYS A 139 20.61 31.29 47.42
C CYS A 139 21.82 31.81 46.63
N GLY A 140 22.72 32.58 47.27
CA GLY A 140 23.99 33.02 46.68
C GLY A 140 23.89 34.11 45.61
N CYS A 141 22.75 34.81 45.50
CA CYS A 141 22.53 35.85 44.48
C CYS A 141 22.57 37.25 45.11
N LEU A 142 23.28 38.20 44.48
CA LEU A 142 23.36 39.58 45.00
C LEU A 142 22.00 40.29 45.05
N LEU A 143 21.12 39.98 44.09
CA LEU A 143 19.77 40.55 44.00
C LEU A 143 18.74 39.57 44.56
N CYS A 144 17.83 40.10 45.39
CA CYS A 144 16.64 39.39 45.83
C CYS A 144 15.55 39.48 44.76
N GLY A 145 15.04 38.33 44.32
CA GLY A 145 14.05 38.21 43.26
C GLY A 145 13.79 36.75 42.89
N SER A 146 13.21 36.51 41.72
CA SER A 146 13.07 35.17 41.14
C SER A 146 14.28 34.87 40.25
N GLY A 147 15.11 33.91 40.64
CA GLY A 147 16.17 33.37 39.80
C GLY A 147 15.60 32.47 38.70
N CYS A 148 16.42 32.14 37.72
CA CYS A 148 16.03 31.28 36.61
C CYS A 148 16.77 29.94 36.70
N LEU A 149 16.03 28.84 36.78
CA LEU A 149 16.55 27.49 36.55
C LEU A 149 16.22 27.09 35.12
N PHE A 150 17.19 27.24 34.24
CA PHE A 150 17.09 26.74 32.88
C PHE A 150 17.43 25.26 32.87
N TYR A 151 16.70 24.48 32.07
CA TYR A 151 17.08 23.11 31.77
C TYR A 151 16.74 22.77 30.34
N ARG A 152 17.58 21.95 29.70
CA ARG A 152 17.37 21.45 28.35
C ARG A 152 17.34 19.93 28.38
N ILE A 153 16.29 19.37 27.80
CA ILE A 153 16.11 17.93 27.61
C ILE A 153 16.38 17.66 26.14
N PHE A 154 17.42 16.90 25.82
CA PHE A 154 17.83 16.64 24.44
C PHE A 154 18.17 15.17 24.23
N ALA A 155 18.01 14.72 22.99
CA ALA A 155 18.27 13.35 22.59
C ALA A 155 19.68 13.24 21.98
N VAL A 156 20.47 12.30 22.48
CA VAL A 156 21.77 11.91 21.93
C VAL A 156 21.61 10.56 21.26
N ALA A 157 21.78 10.53 19.93
CA ALA A 157 21.72 9.29 19.17
C ALA A 157 22.86 8.36 19.59
N ASP A 158 22.56 7.07 19.75
CA ASP A 158 23.56 6.05 19.95
C ASP A 158 24.31 5.81 18.63
N GLN A 159 25.58 6.21 18.59
CA GLN A 159 26.42 6.14 17.38
C GLN A 159 26.83 4.71 17.03
N GLU A 160 26.83 3.80 18.01
CA GLU A 160 27.15 2.39 17.80
C GLU A 160 25.94 1.62 17.26
N SER A 161 24.73 2.11 17.54
CA SER A 161 23.50 1.50 17.05
C SER A 161 23.34 1.65 15.53
N LYS A 162 22.90 0.57 14.87
CA LYS A 162 22.58 0.60 13.44
C LYS A 162 21.32 1.44 13.19
N PRO A 163 21.27 2.24 12.12
CA PRO A 163 20.07 2.99 11.77
C PRO A 163 18.91 2.06 11.41
N ILE A 164 17.75 2.33 11.99
CA ILE A 164 16.49 1.65 11.72
C ILE A 164 15.84 2.31 10.51
N VAL A 165 15.48 1.50 9.52
CA VAL A 165 14.81 1.96 8.31
C VAL A 165 13.32 1.66 8.42
N VAL A 166 12.51 2.70 8.52
CA VAL A 166 11.06 2.62 8.51
C VAL A 166 10.58 2.95 7.10
N LYS A 167 9.98 1.97 6.43
CA LYS A 167 9.45 2.14 5.08
C LYS A 167 7.93 2.22 5.14
N LYS A 168 7.36 3.23 4.50
CA LYS A 168 5.92 3.30 4.28
C LYS A 168 5.55 2.41 3.10
N CYS A 169 4.58 1.53 3.32
CA CYS A 169 4.18 0.51 2.35
C CYS A 169 2.96 0.97 1.56
N ALA A 170 3.07 1.02 0.24
CA ALA A 170 1.91 0.95 -0.65
C ALA A 170 1.91 -0.41 -1.36
N TRP A 171 0.72 -0.97 -1.57
CA TRP A 171 0.55 -2.24 -2.26
C TRP A 171 -0.24 -2.00 -3.54
N GLN A 172 0.28 -2.51 -4.65
CA GLN A 172 -0.43 -2.54 -5.92
C GLN A 172 -0.92 -3.96 -6.18
N ALA A 173 -2.24 -4.11 -6.30
CA ALA A 173 -2.86 -5.37 -6.67
C ALA A 173 -3.03 -5.44 -8.19
N ALA A 174 -2.59 -6.56 -8.76
CA ALA A 174 -2.88 -6.94 -10.13
C ALA A 174 -3.38 -8.38 -10.14
N THR A 175 -4.08 -8.77 -11.21
CA THR A 175 -4.42 -10.16 -11.44
C THR A 175 -4.12 -10.54 -12.88
N VAL A 176 -3.61 -11.75 -13.08
CA VAL A 176 -3.49 -12.36 -14.40
C VAL A 176 -4.62 -13.38 -14.52
N ILE A 177 -5.41 -13.25 -15.59
CA ILE A 177 -6.50 -14.16 -15.86
C ILE A 177 -6.04 -15.14 -16.93
N GLU A 178 -6.04 -16.43 -16.59
CA GLU A 178 -5.87 -17.51 -17.55
C GLU A 178 -7.24 -18.07 -17.91
N MET A 179 -7.50 -18.19 -19.21
CA MET A 179 -8.75 -18.74 -19.74
C MET A 179 -8.43 -19.92 -20.65
N GLN A 180 -9.14 -21.02 -20.44
CA GLN A 180 -9.10 -22.20 -21.29
C GLN A 180 -10.50 -22.45 -21.85
N VAL A 181 -10.62 -22.54 -23.16
CA VAL A 181 -11.87 -22.85 -23.84
C VAL A 181 -11.78 -24.28 -24.36
N LEU A 182 -12.65 -25.15 -23.86
CA LEU A 182 -12.78 -26.54 -24.24
C LEU A 182 -14.08 -26.71 -25.04
N THR A 183 -13.97 -27.12 -26.29
CA THR A 183 -15.11 -27.47 -27.15
C THR A 183 -14.95 -28.89 -27.66
N ALA A 184 -16.02 -29.50 -28.18
CA ALA A 184 -15.96 -30.86 -28.73
C ALA A 184 -14.94 -31.04 -29.88
N ALA A 185 -14.50 -29.94 -30.52
CA ALA A 185 -13.58 -29.97 -31.66
C ALA A 185 -12.18 -29.39 -31.36
N THR A 186 -12.02 -28.53 -30.36
CA THR A 186 -10.75 -27.81 -30.10
C THR A 186 -10.58 -27.37 -28.65
N GLU A 187 -9.33 -27.40 -28.19
CA GLU A 187 -8.86 -26.78 -26.94
C GLU A 187 -8.02 -25.55 -27.29
N LYS A 188 -8.36 -24.39 -26.71
CA LYS A 188 -7.60 -23.15 -26.87
C LYS A 188 -7.33 -22.49 -25.53
N ARG A 189 -6.10 -22.01 -25.33
CA ARG A 189 -5.66 -21.33 -24.12
C ARG A 189 -5.34 -19.87 -24.41
N PHE A 190 -5.85 -18.99 -23.56
CA PHE A 190 -5.66 -17.55 -23.64
C PHE A 190 -5.17 -17.05 -22.28
N SER A 191 -4.24 -16.10 -22.30
CA SER A 191 -3.74 -15.43 -21.09
C SER A 191 -3.92 -13.93 -21.28
N SER A 192 -4.51 -13.26 -20.30
CA SER A 192 -4.65 -11.81 -20.34
C SER A 192 -3.31 -11.13 -20.03
N PRO A 193 -3.04 -9.93 -20.58
CA PRO A 193 -2.03 -9.05 -19.99
C PRO A 193 -2.41 -8.74 -18.53
N LYS A 194 -1.43 -8.28 -17.73
CA LYS A 194 -1.64 -7.92 -16.31
C LYS A 194 -2.79 -6.92 -16.20
N CYS A 195 -3.89 -7.32 -15.58
CA CYS A 195 -5.01 -6.45 -15.28
C CYS A 195 -4.72 -5.77 -13.94
N TYR A 196 -4.44 -4.48 -13.97
CA TYR A 196 -4.23 -3.68 -12.76
C TYR A 196 -5.60 -3.21 -12.25
N ALA A 197 -5.96 -3.62 -11.03
CA ALA A 197 -7.10 -3.06 -10.34
C ALA A 197 -6.58 -1.97 -9.39
N LEU A 198 -6.91 -0.71 -9.68
CA LEU A 198 -6.81 0.31 -8.64
C LEU A 198 -7.87 -0.04 -7.60
N LEU A 199 -7.46 -0.29 -6.36
CA LEU A 199 -8.32 -0.65 -5.21
C LEU A 199 -9.41 0.40 -4.87
N ARG A 200 -9.61 1.41 -5.73
CA ARG A 200 -10.66 2.44 -5.61
C ARG A 200 -11.82 2.28 -6.58
N GLU A 201 -11.71 1.55 -7.70
CA GLU A 201 -12.81 1.48 -8.68
C GLU A 201 -12.98 0.11 -9.32
N LYS A 202 -14.25 -0.29 -9.48
CA LYS A 202 -14.71 -1.50 -10.15
C LYS A 202 -14.14 -1.55 -11.57
N VAL A 203 -13.28 -2.53 -11.86
CA VAL A 203 -12.77 -2.75 -13.21
C VAL A 203 -13.81 -3.53 -14.01
N HIS A 204 -14.27 -2.93 -15.11
CA HIS A 204 -15.14 -3.56 -16.09
C HIS A 204 -14.40 -3.84 -17.42
N PHE A 205 -14.83 -4.93 -18.06
CA PHE A 205 -14.63 -5.37 -19.46
C PHE A 205 -13.31 -6.04 -19.84
N VAL A 206 -13.40 -7.36 -20.08
CA VAL A 206 -12.56 -8.07 -21.06
C VAL A 206 -13.43 -8.29 -22.30
N SER A 207 -13.11 -7.63 -23.42
CA SER A 207 -13.73 -7.89 -24.72
C SER A 207 -12.88 -8.89 -25.49
N VAL A 208 -13.37 -10.13 -25.63
CA VAL A 208 -12.73 -11.15 -26.46
C VAL A 208 -13.33 -11.06 -27.87
N ARG A 209 -12.56 -10.51 -28.82
CA ARG A 209 -12.87 -10.65 -30.26
C ARG A 209 -12.33 -11.99 -30.73
N ASN A 210 -13.21 -12.92 -31.09
CA ASN A 210 -12.82 -14.08 -31.89
C ASN A 210 -12.32 -13.57 -33.25
N GLN A 211 -11.05 -13.86 -33.59
CA GLN A 211 -10.59 -13.82 -34.97
C GLN A 211 -10.96 -15.14 -35.66
N PRO A 212 -11.43 -15.10 -36.92
CA PRO A 212 -11.78 -16.28 -37.68
C PRO A 212 -10.53 -17.14 -37.93
N LEU A 213 -10.62 -18.43 -37.63
CA LEU A 213 -9.61 -19.43 -38.00
C LEU A 213 -9.77 -19.72 -39.49
N HIS A 214 -8.84 -19.25 -40.31
CA HIS A 214 -8.63 -19.82 -41.63
C HIS A 214 -8.15 -21.27 -41.48
N THR A 215 -8.98 -22.23 -41.87
CA THR A 215 -8.55 -23.59 -42.18
C THR A 215 -8.04 -23.60 -43.62
N THR A 216 -6.72 -23.60 -43.81
CA THR A 216 -6.10 -24.03 -45.07
C THR A 216 -6.08 -25.55 -45.10
N SER A 217 -6.77 -26.15 -46.08
CA SER A 217 -6.54 -27.52 -46.51
C SER A 217 -5.22 -27.62 -47.27
#